data_AF-A0A2Z7BE90-F1
#
_entry.id   AF-A0A2Z7BE90-F1
#
_cell.length_a   1.000
_cell.length_b   1.000
_cell.length_c   1.000
_cell.angle_alpha   90.00
_cell.angle_beta   90.00
_cell.angle_gamma   90.00
#
_symmetry.space_group_name_H-M   'P 1'
#
loop_
_entity.id
_entity.type
_entity.pdbx_description
1 polymer ?
#
loop_
_entity_poly.entity_id
_entity_poly.type
_entity_poly.pdbx_seq_one_letter_code
_entity_poly.pdbx_strand_id
1 'polypeptide(L)'
;MSASASSHKLQKAADPGDVCSESGILNERILVLLFQFLKWDIHVLCRVASVNRRLRALAKRLLWRELCQFRAPRMVSTLTEGSRTSRVIGGWQPLAKLLFFCGGCESTTHFEVSHSRPGHFVKSARFSKTSGKSFLLKKCRGDVLFVSDPCEHPTSGKDDDIGIYRGVFREFMKSRTREFLIGRQADFDAAMRCPYCGARVWSMTEARLIPRKSAARRLGSNDDALEYFVCLNGHLHGTCWLAHLSSDEDEEEDEQEDEEKKKSDDNSSGDDG
;
A
#
# COMPACT_ATOMS: atom_id res chain seq x y z
N MET A 1 48.93 7.52 55.60
CA MET A 1 48.11 7.15 56.78
C MET A 1 46.80 7.90 56.61
N SER A 2 45.89 7.38 55.80
CA SER A 2 44.89 6.33 56.11
C SER A 2 43.69 6.88 56.88
N ALA A 3 42.51 6.53 56.34
CA ALA A 3 41.16 6.62 56.90
C ALA A 3 40.50 8.01 56.89
N SER A 4 39.22 8.18 56.55
CA SER A 4 38.19 7.26 56.05
C SER A 4 37.07 8.09 55.43
N ALA A 5 36.56 7.63 54.29
CA ALA A 5 35.33 8.13 53.69
C ALA A 5 34.13 7.72 54.57
N SER A 6 33.25 8.68 54.88
CA SER A 6 31.95 8.41 55.49
C SER A 6 30.86 8.75 54.48
N SER A 7 30.25 7.72 53.92
CA SER A 7 29.16 7.81 52.95
C SER A 7 27.87 8.30 53.62
N HIS A 8 27.46 9.53 53.34
CA HIS A 8 26.10 9.98 53.64
C HIS A 8 25.13 9.39 52.63
N LYS A 9 24.55 8.25 53.00
CA LYS A 9 23.43 7.61 52.31
C LYS A 9 22.18 8.44 52.57
N LEU A 10 21.79 9.29 51.61
CA LEU A 10 20.49 9.96 51.64
C LEU A 10 19.39 8.89 51.58
N GLN A 11 18.75 8.65 52.73
CA GLN A 11 17.51 7.91 52.84
C GLN A 11 16.40 8.72 52.14
N LYS A 12 15.96 8.24 50.98
CA LYS A 12 14.74 8.72 50.35
C LYS A 12 13.57 8.15 51.14
N ALA A 13 12.90 9.02 51.90
CA ALA A 13 11.67 8.70 52.59
C ALA A 13 10.65 8.15 51.59
N ALA A 14 10.06 7.00 51.92
CA ALA A 14 8.93 6.44 51.23
C ALA A 14 7.70 7.31 51.55
N ASP A 15 7.13 7.91 50.52
CA ASP A 15 5.84 8.59 50.59
C ASP A 15 4.73 7.55 50.40
N PRO A 16 3.86 7.31 51.41
CA PRO A 16 2.76 6.37 51.31
C PRO A 16 1.49 7.13 50.90
N GLY A 17 1.14 7.03 49.62
CA GLY A 17 -0.23 7.30 49.17
C GLY A 17 -0.42 8.58 48.36
N ASP A 18 -0.23 8.45 47.06
CA ASP A 18 -1.39 8.64 46.18
C ASP A 18 -1.41 7.48 45.19
N VAL A 19 -2.09 6.41 45.62
CA VAL A 19 -2.56 5.36 44.74
C VAL A 19 -3.70 5.97 43.93
N CYS A 20 -3.36 6.81 42.96
CA CYS A 20 -4.27 7.03 41.84
C CYS A 20 -4.29 5.70 41.09
N SER A 21 -5.21 4.85 41.54
CA SER A 21 -5.61 3.63 40.88
C SER A 21 -6.06 4.03 39.48
N GLU A 22 -5.13 4.03 38.52
CA GLU A 22 -5.34 4.12 37.07
C GLU A 22 -6.10 2.88 36.54
N SER A 23 -6.98 2.33 37.37
CA SER A 23 -8.01 1.35 37.08
C SER A 23 -9.22 2.06 36.45
N GLY A 24 -8.98 3.04 35.58
CA GLY A 24 -10.00 3.46 34.62
C GLY A 24 -10.29 2.23 33.76
N ILE A 25 -11.43 1.59 33.99
CA ILE A 25 -11.89 0.40 33.28
C ILE A 25 -11.82 0.71 31.78
N LEU A 26 -10.80 0.15 31.14
CA LEU A 26 -10.67 0.15 29.70
C LEU A 26 -10.97 -1.27 29.27
N ASN A 27 -12.21 -1.68 29.51
CA ASN A 27 -12.70 -2.95 29.01
C ASN A 27 -12.62 -2.85 27.48
N GLU A 28 -11.62 -3.51 26.91
CA GLU A 28 -11.37 -3.53 25.46
C GLU A 28 -12.63 -3.91 24.69
N ARG A 29 -13.48 -4.77 25.28
CA ARG A 29 -14.77 -5.16 24.71
C ARG A 29 -15.75 -4.00 24.62
N ILE A 30 -15.82 -3.14 25.64
CA ILE A 30 -16.67 -1.92 25.59
C ILE A 30 -16.18 -1.00 24.47
N LEU A 31 -14.86 -0.79 24.35
CA LEU A 31 -14.33 0.01 23.24
C LEU A 31 -14.69 -0.58 21.87
N VAL A 32 -14.53 -1.89 21.69
CA VAL A 32 -14.90 -2.56 20.44
C VAL A 32 -16.39 -2.37 20.14
N LEU A 33 -17.27 -2.53 21.13
CA LEU A 33 -18.71 -2.30 20.96
C LEU A 33 -19.03 -0.84 20.62
N LEU A 34 -18.34 0.13 21.23
CA LEU A 34 -18.48 1.55 20.90
C LEU A 34 -18.06 1.83 19.45
N PHE A 35 -16.92 1.29 19.00
CA PHE A 35 -16.49 1.44 17.61
C PHE A 35 -17.41 0.72 16.62
N GLN A 36 -18.01 -0.42 16.99
CA GLN A 36 -19.05 -1.06 16.20
C GLN A 36 -20.28 -0.15 16.05
N PHE A 37 -20.75 0.46 17.15
CA PHE A 37 -21.86 1.41 17.11
C PHE A 37 -21.55 2.63 16.22
N LEU A 38 -20.32 3.13 16.29
CA LEU A 38 -19.82 4.23 15.44
C LEU A 38 -19.44 3.78 14.02
N LYS A 39 -19.80 2.56 13.60
CA LYS A 39 -19.50 1.99 12.28
C LYS A 39 -18.01 2.08 11.91
N TRP A 40 -17.16 1.94 12.91
CA TRP A 40 -15.71 2.05 12.80
C TRP A 40 -15.28 3.32 12.07
N ASP A 41 -15.73 4.48 12.54
CA ASP A 41 -15.30 5.77 12.01
C ASP A 41 -13.78 6.00 12.24
N ILE A 42 -13.07 6.26 11.14
CA ILE A 42 -11.62 6.45 11.14
C ILE A 42 -11.19 7.73 11.87
N HIS A 43 -11.96 8.81 11.75
CA HIS A 43 -11.65 10.08 12.40
C HIS A 43 -11.78 9.95 13.91
N VAL A 44 -12.80 9.25 14.39
CA VAL A 44 -12.96 8.95 15.83
C VAL A 44 -11.80 8.10 16.32
N LEU A 45 -11.41 7.04 15.59
CA LEU A 45 -10.28 6.19 15.98
C LEU A 45 -8.98 6.99 16.09
N CYS A 46 -8.68 7.83 15.10
CA CYS A 46 -7.52 8.73 15.12
C CYS A 46 -7.54 9.67 16.34
N ARG A 47 -8.69 10.28 16.66
CA ARG A 47 -8.85 11.14 17.84
C ARG A 47 -8.60 10.35 19.13
N VAL A 48 -9.24 9.19 19.29
CA VAL A 48 -9.09 8.31 20.47
C VAL A 48 -7.62 7.88 20.66
N ALA A 49 -6.94 7.47 19.59
CA ALA A 49 -5.52 7.10 19.63
C ALA A 49 -4.58 8.27 19.97
N SER A 50 -5.06 9.51 19.85
CA SER A 50 -4.31 10.73 20.14
C SER A 50 -4.48 11.22 21.57
N VAL A 51 -5.51 10.76 22.30
CA VAL A 51 -5.82 11.22 23.67
C VAL A 51 -4.71 10.87 24.67
N ASN A 52 -4.27 9.62 24.74
CA ASN A 52 -3.21 9.21 25.67
C ASN A 52 -2.42 7.97 25.16
N ARG A 53 -1.32 7.64 25.86
CA ARG A 53 -0.43 6.53 25.49
C ARG A 53 -1.11 5.16 25.57
N ARG A 54 -2.01 4.95 26.52
CA ARG A 54 -2.74 3.68 26.72
C ARG A 54 -3.72 3.41 25.57
N LEU A 55 -4.52 4.40 25.19
CA LEU A 55 -5.43 4.33 24.04
C LEU A 55 -4.66 4.19 22.73
N ARG A 56 -3.51 4.87 22.58
CA ARG A 56 -2.62 4.67 21.44
C ARG A 56 -2.11 3.24 21.34
N ALA A 57 -1.70 2.64 22.47
CA ALA A 57 -1.23 1.27 22.52
C ALA A 57 -2.36 0.28 22.18
N LEU A 58 -3.57 0.51 22.68
CA LEU A 58 -4.77 -0.27 22.35
C LEU A 58 -5.14 -0.15 20.86
N ALA A 59 -5.06 1.05 20.29
CA ALA A 59 -5.29 1.23 18.86
C ALA A 59 -4.30 0.40 18.04
N LYS A 60 -3.00 0.48 18.36
CA LYS A 60 -1.92 -0.28 17.72
C LYS A 60 -2.10 -1.79 17.84
N ARG A 61 -2.52 -2.29 19.00
CA ARG A 61 -2.67 -3.73 19.26
C ARG A 61 -3.97 -4.31 18.71
N LEU A 62 -5.07 -3.55 18.74
CA LEU A 62 -6.42 -4.07 18.52
C LEU A 62 -7.21 -3.26 17.47
N LEU A 63 -7.44 -1.97 17.73
CA LEU A 63 -8.49 -1.24 17.01
C LEU A 63 -8.23 -1.09 15.49
N TRP A 64 -6.97 -0.94 15.07
CA TRP A 64 -6.66 -0.87 13.63
C TRP A 64 -7.00 -2.16 12.90
N ARG A 65 -6.80 -3.31 13.55
CA ARG A 65 -7.15 -4.61 12.98
C ARG A 65 -8.66 -4.71 12.79
N GLU A 66 -9.40 -4.45 13.86
CA GLU A 66 -10.86 -4.55 13.87
C GLU A 66 -11.49 -3.58 12.83
N LEU A 67 -10.96 -2.35 12.71
CA LEU A 67 -11.33 -1.41 11.66
C LEU A 67 -11.12 -2.02 10.27
N CYS A 68 -9.94 -2.57 9.98
CA CYS A 68 -9.63 -3.14 8.67
C CYS A 68 -10.55 -4.33 8.35
N GLN A 69 -10.79 -5.21 9.33
CA GLN A 69 -11.70 -6.36 9.20
C GLN A 69 -13.14 -5.92 8.93
N PHE A 70 -13.63 -4.88 9.60
CA PHE A 70 -14.95 -4.33 9.35
C PHE A 70 -15.08 -3.70 7.96
N ARG A 71 -14.04 -2.98 7.52
CA ARG A 71 -14.10 -2.15 6.31
C ARG A 71 -13.78 -2.90 5.03
N ALA A 72 -12.92 -3.91 5.08
CA ALA A 72 -12.52 -4.69 3.92
C ALA A 72 -12.40 -6.19 4.25
N PRO A 73 -13.47 -6.85 4.75
CA PRO A 73 -13.40 -8.20 5.31
C PRO A 73 -12.83 -9.23 4.32
N ARG A 74 -13.27 -9.20 3.06
CA ARG A 74 -12.79 -10.13 2.02
C ARG A 74 -11.31 -9.93 1.72
N MET A 75 -10.88 -8.67 1.57
CA MET A 75 -9.48 -8.36 1.32
C MET A 75 -8.62 -8.78 2.50
N VAL A 76 -9.01 -8.43 3.73
CA VAL A 76 -8.27 -8.80 4.95
C VAL A 76 -8.19 -10.33 5.09
N SER A 77 -9.29 -11.04 4.87
CA SER A 77 -9.30 -12.51 4.89
C SER A 77 -8.25 -13.07 3.92
N THR A 78 -8.20 -12.57 2.68
CA THR A 78 -7.17 -12.96 1.72
C THR A 78 -5.77 -12.56 2.17
N LEU A 79 -5.56 -11.35 2.69
CA LEU A 79 -4.25 -10.86 3.14
C LEU A 79 -3.68 -11.66 4.33
N THR A 80 -4.57 -12.21 5.16
CA THR A 80 -4.19 -13.01 6.35
C THR A 80 -4.28 -14.52 6.14
N GLU A 81 -4.71 -14.97 4.97
CA GLU A 81 -4.83 -16.38 4.63
C GLU A 81 -3.47 -17.09 4.75
N GLY A 82 -3.45 -18.25 5.41
CA GLY A 82 -2.21 -18.99 5.69
C GLY A 82 -1.34 -18.39 6.80
N SER A 83 -1.68 -17.22 7.35
CA SER A 83 -0.97 -16.62 8.48
C SER A 83 -1.46 -17.21 9.80
N ARG A 84 -0.64 -18.05 10.45
CA ARG A 84 -0.94 -18.63 11.78
C ARG A 84 -1.17 -17.57 12.87
N THR A 85 -0.74 -16.33 12.63
CA THR A 85 -0.83 -15.22 13.60
C THR A 85 -1.81 -14.12 13.16
N SER A 86 -2.54 -14.31 12.05
CA SER A 86 -3.39 -13.28 11.42
C SER A 86 -2.66 -11.95 11.15
N ARG A 87 -1.34 -11.97 11.03
CA ARG A 87 -0.54 -10.75 10.82
C ARG A 87 -0.57 -10.35 9.35
N VAL A 88 -0.86 -9.08 9.11
CA VAL A 88 -0.70 -8.43 7.80
C VAL A 88 0.74 -7.92 7.68
N ILE A 89 1.40 -8.21 6.56
CA ILE A 89 2.74 -7.68 6.26
C ILE A 89 2.67 -6.14 6.20
N GLY A 90 3.60 -5.45 6.85
CA GLY A 90 3.55 -3.99 7.00
C GLY A 90 2.64 -3.48 8.13
N GLY A 91 1.81 -4.33 8.73
CA GLY A 91 1.01 -4.02 9.92
C GLY A 91 -0.37 -3.40 9.63
N TRP A 92 -1.22 -3.42 10.65
CA TRP A 92 -2.62 -2.97 10.54
C TRP A 92 -2.79 -1.46 10.36
N GLN A 93 -1.92 -0.66 10.94
CA GLN A 93 -2.00 0.80 10.82
C GLN A 93 -1.70 1.27 9.38
N PRO A 94 -0.64 0.80 8.70
CA PRO A 94 -0.47 1.10 7.28
C PRO A 94 -1.58 0.57 6.39
N LEU A 95 -2.14 -0.61 6.68
CA LEU A 95 -3.32 -1.10 5.95
C LEU A 95 -4.53 -0.16 6.12
N ALA A 96 -4.79 0.30 7.35
CA ALA A 96 -5.83 1.30 7.61
C ALA A 96 -5.55 2.60 6.85
N LYS A 97 -4.30 3.07 6.83
CA LYS A 97 -3.92 4.25 6.04
C LYS A 97 -4.15 4.02 4.54
N LEU A 98 -3.80 2.84 4.02
CA LEU A 98 -4.11 2.44 2.64
C LEU A 98 -5.62 2.49 2.33
N LEU A 99 -6.47 2.02 3.25
CA LEU A 99 -7.92 2.04 3.02
C LEU A 99 -8.49 3.47 2.96
N PHE A 100 -7.98 4.37 3.80
CA PHE A 100 -8.63 5.65 4.09
C PHE A 100 -7.88 6.90 3.62
N PHE A 101 -6.64 6.79 3.15
CA PHE A 101 -5.80 7.94 2.87
C PHE A 101 -5.29 7.92 1.42
N CYS A 102 -5.54 9.02 0.70
CA CYS A 102 -4.86 9.33 -0.55
C CYS A 102 -3.46 9.85 -0.22
N GLY A 103 -2.42 9.30 -0.86
CA GLY A 103 -1.03 9.68 -0.61
C GLY A 103 -0.67 11.09 -1.05
N GLY A 104 -1.49 11.72 -1.89
CA GLY A 104 -1.11 12.90 -2.63
C GLY A 104 -0.19 12.54 -3.80
N CYS A 105 0.22 13.56 -4.56
CA CYS A 105 1.15 13.42 -5.67
C CYS A 105 2.19 14.54 -5.65
N GLU A 106 3.38 14.21 -6.11
CA GLU A 106 4.50 15.11 -6.36
C GLU A 106 5.10 14.72 -7.71
N SER A 107 5.77 15.67 -8.38
CA SER A 107 6.40 15.37 -9.67
C SER A 107 7.53 14.38 -9.47
N THR A 108 7.61 13.40 -10.37
CA THR A 108 8.70 12.43 -10.44
C THR A 108 9.42 12.56 -11.77
N THR A 109 10.51 11.80 -11.94
CA THR A 109 11.23 11.71 -13.21
C THR A 109 10.35 11.22 -14.37
N HIS A 110 9.29 10.45 -14.09
CA HIS A 110 8.43 9.83 -15.10
C HIS A 110 7.02 10.37 -15.13
N PHE A 111 6.67 11.29 -14.23
CA PHE A 111 5.33 11.85 -14.11
C PHE A 111 5.41 13.27 -13.55
N GLU A 112 5.39 14.26 -14.44
CA GLU A 112 5.42 15.66 -14.05
C GLU A 112 4.01 16.15 -13.75
N VAL A 113 3.80 16.77 -12.59
CA VAL A 113 2.56 17.49 -12.26
C VAL A 113 2.83 18.97 -12.11
N SER A 114 1.89 19.80 -12.55
CA SER A 114 2.00 21.26 -12.40
C SER A 114 2.02 21.70 -10.95
N HIS A 115 1.25 21.02 -10.10
CA HIS A 115 1.13 21.32 -8.67
C HIS A 115 1.08 20.03 -7.86
N SER A 116 1.95 19.92 -6.85
CA SER A 116 1.86 18.87 -5.85
C SER A 116 0.50 18.90 -5.14
N ARG A 117 -0.06 17.72 -4.89
CA ARG A 117 -1.31 17.56 -4.13
C ARG A 117 -0.99 16.95 -2.77
N PRO A 118 -1.39 17.60 -1.66
CA PRO A 118 -1.21 17.01 -0.34
C PRO A 118 -2.13 15.79 -0.16
N GLY A 119 -1.68 14.83 0.64
CA GLY A 119 -2.51 13.68 1.00
C GLY A 119 -3.71 14.06 1.88
N HIS A 120 -4.81 13.32 1.75
CA HIS A 120 -6.05 13.56 2.49
C HIS A 120 -6.83 12.27 2.75
N PHE A 121 -7.83 12.33 3.63
CA PHE A 121 -8.77 11.23 3.80
C PHE A 121 -9.69 11.11 2.59
N VAL A 122 -9.84 9.90 2.07
CA VAL A 122 -10.80 9.62 0.99
C VAL A 122 -12.18 9.34 1.56
N LYS A 123 -13.23 9.71 0.82
CA LYS A 123 -14.62 9.43 1.22
C LYS A 123 -14.92 7.93 1.18
N SER A 124 -14.44 7.25 0.14
CA SER A 124 -14.56 5.81 -0.04
C SER A 124 -13.44 5.30 -0.92
N ALA A 125 -13.17 4.00 -0.83
CA ALA A 125 -12.21 3.31 -1.67
C ALA A 125 -12.67 1.87 -1.85
N ARG A 126 -12.70 1.39 -3.08
CA ARG A 126 -12.97 -0.02 -3.37
C ARG A 126 -11.69 -0.66 -3.85
N PHE A 127 -11.24 -1.67 -3.13
CA PHE A 127 -10.09 -2.46 -3.53
C PHE A 127 -10.54 -3.72 -4.24
N SER A 128 -9.95 -4.01 -5.39
CA SER A 128 -10.31 -5.14 -6.21
C SER A 128 -9.10 -5.99 -6.59
N LYS A 129 -9.25 -7.30 -6.38
CA LYS A 129 -8.29 -8.32 -6.83
C LYS A 129 -8.29 -8.47 -8.35
N THR A 130 -9.45 -8.30 -9.00
CA THR A 130 -9.53 -8.40 -10.46
C THR A 130 -8.83 -7.22 -11.12
N SER A 131 -9.06 -6.01 -10.60
CA SER A 131 -8.35 -4.81 -11.04
C SER A 131 -6.84 -4.97 -10.86
N GLY A 132 -6.39 -5.51 -9.72
CA GLY A 132 -4.96 -5.75 -9.49
C GLY A 132 -4.28 -6.68 -10.50
N LYS A 133 -5.01 -7.63 -11.13
CA LYS A 133 -4.44 -8.46 -12.20
C LYS A 133 -4.02 -7.63 -13.43
N SER A 134 -4.68 -6.50 -13.68
CA SER A 134 -4.34 -5.60 -14.79
C SER A 134 -3.05 -4.82 -14.56
N PHE A 135 -2.54 -4.79 -13.32
CA PHE A 135 -1.27 -4.14 -12.95
C PHE A 135 -0.10 -5.13 -12.89
N LEU A 136 -0.33 -6.40 -13.18
CA LEU A 136 0.70 -7.43 -13.16
C LEU A 136 1.05 -7.87 -14.58
N LEU A 137 2.35 -7.96 -14.88
CA LEU A 137 2.82 -8.61 -16.11
C LEU A 137 2.22 -10.02 -16.23
N LYS A 138 2.03 -10.51 -17.46
CA LYS A 138 1.51 -11.87 -17.73
C LYS A 138 2.21 -12.93 -16.86
N LYS A 139 3.55 -12.86 -16.78
CA LYS A 139 4.40 -13.78 -15.97
C LYS A 139 4.21 -13.65 -14.45
N CYS A 140 3.66 -12.53 -13.97
CA CYS A 140 3.41 -12.25 -12.55
C CYS A 140 1.92 -12.42 -12.14
N ARG A 141 1.02 -12.83 -13.04
CA ARG A 141 -0.43 -12.95 -12.76
C ARG A 141 -0.81 -13.98 -11.69
N GLY A 142 0.14 -14.80 -11.23
CA GLY A 142 -0.02 -15.66 -10.06
C GLY A 142 0.02 -14.90 -8.73
N ASP A 143 0.58 -13.68 -8.73
CA ASP A 143 0.61 -12.83 -7.55
C ASP A 143 -0.79 -12.29 -7.21
N VAL A 144 -1.02 -12.05 -5.92
CA VAL A 144 -2.26 -11.44 -5.43
C VAL A 144 -2.00 -9.99 -5.07
N LEU A 145 -2.53 -9.09 -5.91
CA LEU A 145 -2.52 -7.65 -5.72
C LEU A 145 -3.97 -7.15 -5.68
N PHE A 146 -4.29 -6.33 -4.68
CA PHE A 146 -5.51 -5.53 -4.64
C PHE A 146 -5.17 -4.10 -5.02
N VAL A 147 -5.94 -3.49 -5.91
CA VAL A 147 -5.79 -2.08 -6.30
C VAL A 147 -7.10 -1.35 -6.08
N SER A 148 -7.02 -0.10 -5.61
CA SER A 148 -8.16 0.77 -5.42
C SER A 148 -8.58 1.45 -6.72
N ASP A 149 -9.85 1.87 -6.80
CA ASP A 149 -10.22 2.94 -7.73
C ASP A 149 -9.40 4.22 -7.41
N PRO A 150 -9.08 5.06 -8.41
CA PRO A 150 -8.35 6.30 -8.21
C PRO A 150 -9.12 7.30 -7.35
N CYS A 151 -8.39 8.10 -6.57
CA CYS A 151 -8.88 9.36 -6.05
C CYS A 151 -8.66 10.43 -7.11
N GLU A 152 -9.74 11.07 -7.56
CA GLU A 152 -9.71 12.07 -8.64
C GLU A 152 -9.32 13.45 -8.09
N HIS A 153 -8.38 14.08 -8.77
CA HIS A 153 -7.86 15.41 -8.44
C HIS A 153 -7.94 16.30 -9.66
N PRO A 154 -8.94 17.20 -9.71
CA PRO A 154 -9.11 18.09 -10.84
C PRO A 154 -7.89 18.99 -11.03
N THR A 155 -7.39 19.08 -12.25
CA THR A 155 -6.33 20.00 -12.62
C THR A 155 -6.95 21.30 -13.17
N SER A 156 -6.34 22.42 -12.80
CA SER A 156 -6.83 23.74 -13.23
C SER A 156 -6.32 24.00 -14.65
N GLY A 157 -7.05 23.63 -15.70
CA GLY A 157 -6.60 23.88 -17.08
C GLY A 157 -7.22 23.01 -18.16
N LYS A 158 -6.46 22.83 -19.26
CA LYS A 158 -6.74 21.87 -20.35
C LYS A 158 -6.20 20.46 -20.07
N ASP A 159 -5.50 20.29 -18.95
CA ASP A 159 -4.86 19.03 -18.60
C ASP A 159 -5.91 18.01 -18.15
N ASP A 160 -5.58 16.74 -18.33
CA ASP A 160 -6.34 15.61 -17.79
C ASP A 160 -6.43 15.68 -16.25
N ASP A 161 -7.49 15.09 -15.68
CA ASP A 161 -7.61 14.98 -14.22
C ASP A 161 -6.58 13.98 -13.68
N ILE A 162 -6.03 14.23 -12.49
CA ILE A 162 -5.05 13.31 -11.89
C ILE A 162 -5.78 12.24 -11.08
N GLY A 163 -5.53 10.98 -11.40
CA GLY A 163 -5.98 9.82 -10.63
C GLY A 163 -4.88 9.31 -9.70
N ILE A 164 -5.11 9.31 -8.39
CA ILE A 164 -4.18 8.75 -7.40
C ILE A 164 -4.73 7.42 -6.87
N TYR A 165 -4.05 6.33 -7.19
CA TYR A 165 -4.47 4.98 -6.83
C TYR A 165 -3.45 4.30 -5.93
N ARG A 166 -3.90 3.22 -5.29
CA ARG A 166 -3.12 2.53 -4.26
C ARG A 166 -3.48 1.07 -4.19
N GLY A 167 -2.58 0.27 -3.63
CA GLY A 167 -2.76 -1.17 -3.61
C GLY A 167 -1.97 -1.87 -2.53
N VAL A 168 -2.23 -3.17 -2.40
CA VAL A 168 -1.54 -4.04 -1.46
C VAL A 168 -1.42 -5.46 -2.00
N PHE A 169 -0.21 -5.97 -1.97
CA PHE A 169 0.11 -7.37 -2.24
C PHE A 169 -0.16 -8.24 -0.99
N ARG A 170 -0.63 -9.47 -1.19
CA ARG A 170 -0.76 -10.44 -0.09
C ARG A 170 0.59 -10.89 0.48
N GLU A 171 1.48 -11.38 -0.39
CA GLU A 171 2.77 -11.96 -0.01
C GLU A 171 3.88 -11.42 -0.90
N PHE A 172 4.06 -10.10 -0.93
CA PHE A 172 5.04 -9.47 -1.82
C PHE A 172 6.46 -10.05 -1.70
N MET A 173 6.87 -10.44 -0.50
CA MET A 173 8.20 -11.02 -0.30
C MET A 173 8.43 -12.36 -1.02
N LYS A 174 7.35 -13.08 -1.33
CA LYS A 174 7.36 -14.35 -2.07
C LYS A 174 6.76 -14.21 -3.46
N SER A 175 6.51 -12.98 -3.92
CA SER A 175 5.83 -12.73 -5.18
C SER A 175 6.80 -12.84 -6.34
N ARG A 176 6.28 -13.28 -7.49
CA ARG A 176 7.05 -13.31 -8.73
C ARG A 176 7.43 -11.90 -9.18
N THR A 177 6.59 -10.90 -8.89
CA THR A 177 6.89 -9.48 -9.10
C THR A 177 8.18 -9.07 -8.40
N ARG A 178 8.38 -9.49 -7.14
CA ARG A 178 9.61 -9.20 -6.40
C ARG A 178 10.80 -9.96 -6.97
N GLU A 179 10.63 -11.22 -7.38
CA GLU A 179 11.69 -11.97 -8.06
C GLU A 179 12.18 -11.25 -9.31
N PHE A 180 11.27 -10.69 -10.12
CA PHE A 180 11.62 -9.89 -11.29
C PHE A 180 12.35 -8.59 -10.92
N LEU A 181 11.92 -7.88 -9.88
CA LEU A 181 12.62 -6.69 -9.39
C LEU A 181 14.07 -7.00 -9.02
N ILE A 182 14.29 -8.09 -8.28
CA ILE A 182 15.64 -8.52 -7.88
C ILE A 182 16.45 -9.02 -9.07
N GLY A 183 15.86 -9.85 -9.93
CA GLY A 183 16.52 -10.41 -11.10
C GLY A 183 16.93 -9.34 -12.13
N ARG A 184 16.20 -8.23 -12.19
CA ARG A 184 16.55 -7.04 -12.99
C ARG A 184 17.50 -6.09 -12.29
N GLN A 185 17.92 -6.39 -11.07
CA GLN A 185 18.76 -5.53 -10.24
C GLN A 185 18.16 -4.13 -10.08
N ALA A 186 16.82 -4.05 -9.95
CA ALA A 186 16.14 -2.77 -9.79
C ALA A 186 16.50 -2.15 -8.44
N ASP A 187 17.02 -0.92 -8.49
CA ASP A 187 17.35 -0.15 -7.30
C ASP A 187 16.10 0.42 -6.62
N PHE A 188 16.23 0.69 -5.33
CA PHE A 188 15.23 1.49 -4.63
C PHE A 188 15.30 2.93 -5.09
N ASP A 189 14.14 3.55 -5.22
CA ASP A 189 14.04 4.98 -5.48
C ASP A 189 14.65 5.77 -4.30
N ALA A 190 15.55 6.69 -4.62
CA ALA A 190 16.28 7.47 -3.63
C ALA A 190 15.39 8.55 -2.99
N ALA A 191 14.53 9.20 -3.78
CA ALA A 191 13.70 10.33 -3.38
C ALA A 191 12.39 9.87 -2.74
N MET A 192 11.84 8.74 -3.20
CA MET A 192 10.50 8.32 -2.82
C MET A 192 10.49 7.34 -1.64
N ARG A 193 9.44 7.48 -0.82
CA ARG A 193 9.12 6.55 0.28
C ARG A 193 7.64 6.22 0.24
N CYS A 194 7.29 5.03 0.71
CA CYS A 194 5.91 4.61 0.78
C CYS A 194 5.10 5.56 1.68
N PRO A 195 4.05 6.23 1.18
CA PRO A 195 3.28 7.18 1.98
C PRO A 195 2.52 6.50 3.13
N TYR A 196 2.38 5.17 3.09
CA TYR A 196 1.61 4.39 4.07
C TYR A 196 2.43 3.88 5.24
N CYS A 197 3.68 3.46 5.00
CA CYS A 197 4.54 2.85 6.03
C CYS A 197 5.96 3.41 6.10
N GLY A 198 6.34 4.33 5.22
CA GLY A 198 7.68 4.94 5.18
C GLY A 198 8.79 4.03 4.65
N ALA A 199 8.48 2.81 4.21
CA ALA A 199 9.47 1.91 3.64
C ALA A 199 9.99 2.41 2.28
N ARG A 200 11.21 1.99 1.93
CA ARG A 200 11.78 2.19 0.58
C ARG A 200 10.91 1.52 -0.48
N VAL A 201 10.92 2.10 -1.68
CA VAL A 201 10.09 1.70 -2.81
C VAL A 201 10.91 1.44 -4.05
N TRP A 202 10.46 0.50 -4.87
CA TRP A 202 10.92 0.36 -6.24
C TRP A 202 10.02 1.15 -7.17
N SER A 203 10.61 1.84 -8.15
CA SER A 203 9.87 2.37 -9.30
C SER A 203 9.57 1.22 -10.25
N MET A 204 8.28 0.97 -10.50
CA MET A 204 7.86 -0.10 -11.40
C MET A 204 8.04 0.31 -12.86
N THR A 205 8.04 1.64 -13.12
CA THR A 205 8.36 2.25 -14.42
C THR A 205 9.82 1.98 -14.79
N GLU A 206 10.76 2.35 -13.92
CA GLU A 206 12.21 2.11 -14.10
C GLU A 206 12.51 0.60 -14.24
N ALA A 207 11.85 -0.22 -13.41
CA ALA A 207 12.00 -1.66 -13.47
C ALA A 207 11.38 -2.29 -14.74
N ARG A 208 10.65 -1.53 -15.57
CA ARG A 208 9.89 -1.99 -16.76
C ARG A 208 8.90 -3.11 -16.44
N LEU A 209 8.20 -2.99 -15.32
CA LEU A 209 7.23 -3.99 -14.82
C LEU A 209 5.78 -3.53 -14.90
N ILE A 210 5.53 -2.39 -15.56
CA ILE A 210 4.18 -1.86 -15.77
C ILE A 210 3.58 -2.47 -17.05
N PRO A 211 2.50 -3.27 -16.95
CA PRO A 211 1.71 -3.65 -18.13
C PRO A 211 0.82 -2.48 -18.56
N ARG A 212 1.42 -1.51 -19.26
CA ARG A 212 0.84 -0.19 -19.56
C ARG A 212 -0.59 -0.24 -20.08
N LYS A 213 -0.83 -0.88 -21.23
CA LYS A 213 -2.17 -1.00 -21.83
C LYS A 213 -3.24 -1.49 -20.86
N SER A 214 -2.98 -2.61 -20.16
CA SER A 214 -4.00 -3.18 -19.26
C SER A 214 -4.21 -2.34 -17.99
N ALA A 215 -3.15 -1.72 -17.47
CA ALA A 215 -3.24 -0.86 -16.30
C ALA A 215 -3.97 0.45 -16.62
N ALA A 216 -3.62 1.09 -17.74
CA ALA A 216 -4.19 2.33 -18.22
C ALA A 216 -5.70 2.18 -18.49
N ARG A 217 -6.09 1.18 -19.30
CA ARG A 217 -7.50 0.83 -19.52
C ARG A 217 -8.27 0.55 -18.22
N ARG A 218 -7.62 -0.07 -17.22
CA ARG A 218 -8.28 -0.33 -15.92
C ARG A 218 -8.51 0.96 -15.11
N LEU A 219 -7.68 1.96 -15.30
CA LEU A 219 -7.75 3.25 -14.63
C LEU A 219 -8.62 4.27 -15.37
N GLY A 220 -8.98 4.01 -16.64
CA GLY A 220 -9.53 5.04 -17.52
C GLY A 220 -8.48 6.12 -17.83
N SER A 221 -7.25 5.68 -18.05
CA SER A 221 -6.08 6.51 -18.35
C SER A 221 -5.58 6.20 -19.75
N ASN A 222 -4.88 7.16 -20.36
CA ASN A 222 -4.13 6.93 -21.59
C ASN A 222 -2.94 5.96 -21.36
N ASP A 223 -2.53 5.23 -22.39
CA ASP A 223 -1.62 4.08 -22.29
C ASP A 223 -0.22 4.39 -21.72
N ASP A 224 0.29 5.62 -21.89
CA ASP A 224 1.59 6.05 -21.35
C ASP A 224 1.48 7.02 -20.16
N ALA A 225 0.28 7.15 -19.59
CA ALA A 225 -0.01 8.21 -18.64
C ALA A 225 -0.06 7.74 -17.19
N LEU A 226 0.72 6.72 -16.80
CA LEU A 226 0.73 6.21 -15.42
C LEU A 226 2.12 5.78 -14.92
N GLU A 227 2.31 5.94 -13.61
CA GLU A 227 3.44 5.41 -12.87
C GLU A 227 2.99 4.81 -11.54
N TYR A 228 3.75 3.83 -11.04
CA TYR A 228 3.55 3.37 -9.66
C TYR A 228 4.81 2.77 -9.05
N PHE A 229 4.77 2.75 -7.73
CA PHE A 229 5.85 2.29 -6.88
C PHE A 229 5.34 1.20 -5.97
N VAL A 230 6.22 0.24 -5.63
CA VAL A 230 5.91 -0.82 -4.67
C VAL A 230 6.96 -0.84 -3.57
N CYS A 231 6.51 -0.83 -2.31
CA CYS A 231 7.40 -0.85 -1.16
C CYS A 231 7.77 -2.27 -0.71
N LEU A 232 8.79 -2.38 0.14
CA LEU A 232 9.19 -3.65 0.77
C LEU A 232 8.04 -4.41 1.44
N ASN A 233 7.05 -3.70 2.00
CA ASN A 233 5.90 -4.33 2.64
C ASN A 233 4.77 -4.70 1.66
N GLY A 234 4.98 -4.49 0.35
CA GLY A 234 3.99 -4.80 -0.68
C GLY A 234 2.89 -3.76 -0.84
N HIS A 235 3.06 -2.54 -0.32
CA HIS A 235 2.13 -1.45 -0.62
C HIS A 235 2.46 -0.84 -1.96
N LEU A 236 1.42 -0.61 -2.77
CA LEU A 236 1.49 0.09 -4.04
C LEU A 236 0.93 1.51 -3.86
N HIS A 237 1.60 2.50 -4.43
CA HIS A 237 1.04 3.83 -4.66
C HIS A 237 1.38 4.26 -6.08
N GLY A 238 0.44 4.90 -6.76
CA GLY A 238 0.61 5.33 -8.14
C GLY A 238 -0.25 6.52 -8.50
N THR A 239 0.09 7.09 -9.63
CA THR A 239 -0.48 8.30 -10.22
C THR A 239 -0.72 8.03 -11.70
N CYS A 240 -1.80 8.58 -12.22
CA CYS A 240 -2.13 8.53 -13.64
C CYS A 240 -2.87 9.78 -14.09
N TRP A 241 -2.84 10.07 -15.39
CA TRP A 241 -3.75 11.02 -16.01
C TRP A 241 -5.02 10.30 -16.46
N LEU A 242 -6.17 10.79 -16.03
CA LEU A 242 -7.47 10.24 -16.36
C LEU A 242 -7.94 10.83 -17.68
N ALA A 243 -8.31 9.96 -18.62
CA ALA A 243 -8.81 10.37 -19.92
C ALA A 243 -10.13 11.14 -19.76
N HIS A 244 -10.26 12.29 -20.41
CA HIS A 244 -11.53 12.99 -20.53
C HIS A 244 -12.50 12.15 -21.35
N LEU A 245 -13.73 11.96 -20.86
CA LEU A 245 -14.79 11.16 -21.48
C LEU A 245 -15.28 11.67 -22.87
N SER A 246 -14.56 12.61 -23.50
CA SER A 246 -14.86 13.14 -24.85
C SER A 246 -13.87 12.71 -25.93
N SER A 247 -12.89 11.86 -25.63
CA SER A 247 -12.09 11.23 -26.69
C SER A 247 -12.82 9.98 -27.16
N ASP A 248 -13.41 10.06 -28.36
CA ASP A 248 -13.94 8.90 -29.07
C ASP A 248 -12.81 7.86 -29.22
N GLU A 249 -12.93 6.72 -28.54
CA GLU A 249 -12.01 5.59 -28.69
C GLU A 249 -12.57 4.68 -29.79
N ASP A 250 -11.95 4.73 -30.97
CA ASP A 250 -12.06 3.69 -31.98
C ASP A 250 -11.61 2.34 -31.37
N GLU A 251 -12.49 1.34 -31.47
CA GLU A 251 -12.24 -0.02 -31.00
C GLU A 251 -11.15 -0.69 -31.86
N GLU A 252 -9.88 -0.58 -31.47
CA GLU A 252 -8.82 -1.38 -32.10
C GLU A 252 -8.67 -2.75 -31.42
N GLU A 253 -8.90 -3.78 -32.24
CA GLU A 253 -8.90 -5.20 -31.93
C GLU A 253 -7.54 -5.69 -31.38
N ASP A 254 -7.60 -6.69 -30.49
CA ASP A 254 -6.45 -7.32 -29.83
C ASP A 254 -5.47 -7.97 -30.84
N GLU A 255 -4.46 -7.24 -31.31
CA GLU A 255 -3.30 -7.86 -31.99
C GLU A 255 -2.36 -8.51 -30.96
N GLN A 256 -2.23 -9.84 -31.09
CA GLN A 256 -1.27 -10.65 -30.37
C GLN A 256 0.13 -10.51 -31.00
N GLU A 257 1.04 -9.85 -30.30
CA GLU A 257 2.48 -9.87 -30.57
C GLU A 257 3.21 -10.20 -29.24
N ASP A 258 4.20 -11.07 -29.12
CA ASP A 258 5.03 -11.77 -30.11
C ASP A 258 5.54 -13.10 -29.56
N GLU A 259 5.78 -14.01 -30.50
CA GLU A 259 6.54 -15.25 -30.35
C GLU A 259 8.03 -14.99 -30.13
N GLU A 260 8.62 -15.62 -29.11
CA GLU A 260 10.08 -15.71 -28.98
C GLU A 260 10.61 -16.75 -29.99
N LYS A 261 11.28 -16.26 -31.05
CA LYS A 261 12.11 -17.05 -31.98
C LYS A 261 13.07 -17.96 -31.22
N LYS A 262 12.86 -19.27 -31.28
CA LYS A 262 13.93 -20.26 -31.09
C LYS A 262 14.55 -20.60 -32.44
N LYS A 263 15.75 -20.07 -32.69
CA LYS A 263 16.68 -20.69 -33.63
C LYS A 263 17.22 -21.97 -32.98
N SER A 264 16.98 -23.09 -33.63
CA SER A 264 17.90 -24.22 -33.60
C SER A 264 17.92 -24.80 -35.00
N ASP A 265 18.96 -24.43 -35.74
CA ASP A 265 19.40 -25.14 -36.93
C ASP A 265 19.75 -26.56 -36.49
N ASP A 266 19.12 -27.58 -37.07
CA ASP A 266 19.88 -28.78 -37.39
C ASP A 266 19.38 -29.44 -38.67
N ASN A 267 20.37 -29.70 -39.50
CA ASN A 267 20.29 -29.99 -40.92
C ASN A 267 20.38 -31.52 -41.06
N SER A 268 19.36 -32.17 -41.62
CA SER A 268 19.57 -33.51 -42.16
C SER A 268 18.68 -33.78 -43.36
N SER A 269 19.28 -33.55 -44.52
CA SER A 269 19.35 -34.44 -45.69
C SER A 269 18.09 -35.25 -46.03
N GLY A 270 17.51 -34.92 -47.19
CA GLY A 270 16.57 -35.77 -47.89
C GLY A 270 17.24 -36.88 -48.71
N ASP A 271 16.37 -37.82 -49.03
CA ASP A 271 16.27 -38.69 -50.21
C ASP A 271 16.89 -40.10 -50.29
N ASP A 272 15.93 -40.99 -50.61
CA ASP A 272 15.92 -42.08 -51.57
C ASP A 272 16.44 -43.49 -51.21
N GLY A 273 15.46 -44.41 -51.12
CA GLY A 273 15.61 -45.87 -51.05
C GLY A 273 14.34 -46.56 -50.56
#